data_AF-F8P8T4-F1
#
_entry.id   AF-F8P8T4-F1
#
_cell.length_a   1.000
_cell.length_b   1.000
_cell.length_c   1.000
_cell.angle_alpha   90.00
_cell.angle_beta   90.00
_cell.angle_gamma   90.00
#
_symmetry.space_group_name_H-M   'P 1'
#
loop_
_entity.id
_entity.type
_entity.pdbx_description
1 polymer ?
#
loop_
_entity_poly.entity_id
_entity_poly.type
_entity_poly.pdbx_seq_one_letter_code
_entity_poly.pdbx_strand_id
1 'polypeptide(L)'
;MVADILTKPLTHEKHWKFVPVPDFSQQVARRFLQALFLIAVTLSALAFPDASISLIFLPFFAIPIQSGVGAIIALDAIGILRGWKMFDHYAHLSGATFGVLYYLYGPQWWDSMRIIHDPTEEEKEKSEA
;
A
#
# COMPACT_ATOMS: atom_id res chain seq x y z
N MET A 1 -28.57 -5.80 -63.29
CA MET A 1 -28.28 -6.72 -62.17
C MET A 1 -26.76 -6.90 -61.94
N VAL A 2 -25.95 -5.82 -61.93
CA VAL A 2 -24.51 -5.88 -61.52
C VAL A 2 -24.02 -4.55 -60.89
N ALA A 3 -24.76 -3.44 -60.97
CA ALA A 3 -24.25 -2.13 -60.50
C ALA A 3 -24.55 -1.76 -59.03
N ASP A 4 -25.30 -2.58 -58.28
CA ASP A 4 -25.69 -2.25 -56.89
C ASP A 4 -24.72 -2.79 -55.81
N ILE A 5 -23.61 -3.42 -56.20
CA ILE A 5 -22.70 -4.09 -55.26
C ILE A 5 -21.59 -3.16 -54.73
N LEU A 6 -21.35 -1.99 -55.34
CA LEU A 6 -20.17 -1.16 -55.04
C LEU A 6 -20.46 0.23 -54.41
N THR A 7 -21.66 0.50 -53.92
CA THR A 7 -22.03 1.81 -53.34
C THR A 7 -22.51 1.78 -51.89
N LYS A 8 -22.43 0.65 -51.19
CA LYS A 8 -22.73 0.63 -49.74
C LYS A 8 -21.48 1.04 -48.96
N PRO A 9 -21.43 2.22 -48.32
CA PRO A 9 -20.39 2.51 -47.35
C PRO A 9 -20.49 1.46 -46.24
N LEU A 10 -19.39 0.78 -45.94
CA LEU A 10 -19.27 -0.07 -44.76
C LEU A 10 -19.27 0.84 -43.53
N THR A 11 -20.43 1.35 -43.15
CA THR A 11 -20.63 1.93 -41.82
C THR A 11 -20.64 0.75 -40.84
N HIS A 12 -19.44 0.28 -40.53
CA HIS A 12 -19.21 -0.68 -39.48
C HIS A 12 -19.34 0.09 -38.16
N GLU A 13 -20.58 0.38 -37.79
CA GLU A 13 -20.93 0.99 -36.52
C GLU A 13 -20.57 -0.04 -35.46
N LYS A 14 -19.31 0.00 -35.00
CA LYS A 14 -18.82 -0.79 -33.88
C LYS A 14 -19.55 -0.28 -32.64
N HIS A 15 -20.76 -0.75 -32.44
CA HIS A 15 -21.41 -0.79 -31.14
C HIS A 15 -20.63 -1.78 -30.27
N TRP A 16 -19.41 -1.39 -29.89
CA TRP A 16 -18.66 -2.01 -28.81
C TRP A 16 -19.51 -1.85 -27.56
N LYS A 17 -20.40 -2.82 -27.33
CA LYS A 17 -21.06 -2.98 -26.05
C LYS A 17 -19.93 -3.20 -25.06
N PHE A 18 -19.69 -2.19 -24.24
CA PHE A 18 -18.80 -2.22 -23.10
C PHE A 18 -19.19 -3.44 -22.27
N VAL A 19 -18.48 -4.56 -22.40
CA VAL A 19 -18.65 -5.71 -21.52
C VAL A 19 -17.92 -5.31 -20.24
N PRO A 20 -18.62 -5.00 -19.13
CA PRO A 20 -17.94 -4.69 -17.89
C PRO A 20 -17.17 -5.95 -17.47
N VAL A 21 -15.84 -5.89 -17.60
CA VAL A 21 -14.96 -6.94 -17.10
C VAL A 21 -15.12 -6.93 -15.57
N PRO A 22 -15.38 -8.07 -14.91
CA PRO A 22 -15.60 -8.08 -13.47
C PRO A 22 -14.39 -7.52 -12.73
N ASP A 23 -14.65 -6.57 -11.83
CA ASP A 23 -13.72 -5.65 -11.15
C ASP A 23 -12.83 -6.33 -10.09
N PHE A 24 -12.55 -7.63 -10.24
CA PHE A 24 -11.87 -8.48 -9.26
C PHE A 24 -10.40 -8.07 -9.09
N SER A 25 -9.71 -7.80 -10.20
CA SER A 25 -8.33 -7.27 -10.18
C SER A 25 -8.26 -5.90 -9.48
N GLN A 26 -9.25 -5.04 -9.71
CA GLN A 26 -9.31 -3.69 -9.11
C GLN A 26 -9.57 -3.73 -7.60
N GLN A 27 -10.38 -4.67 -7.10
CA GLN A 27 -10.58 -4.85 -5.66
C GLN A 27 -9.31 -5.33 -4.94
N VAL A 28 -8.60 -6.29 -5.53
CA VAL A 28 -7.33 -6.79 -4.98
C VAL A 28 -6.27 -5.69 -4.99
N ALA A 29 -6.12 -4.96 -6.10
CA ALA A 29 -5.20 -3.82 -6.19
C ALA A 29 -5.51 -2.72 -5.17
N ARG A 30 -6.79 -2.37 -4.97
CA ARG A 30 -7.21 -1.39 -3.95
C ARG A 30 -6.83 -1.81 -2.53
N ARG A 31 -6.97 -3.09 -2.21
CA ARG A 31 -6.57 -3.65 -0.90
C ARG A 31 -5.07 -3.55 -0.66
N PHE A 32 -4.26 -3.88 -1.67
CA PHE A 32 -2.80 -3.74 -1.58
C PHE A 32 -2.36 -2.28 -1.47
N LEU A 33 -3.02 -1.36 -2.19
CA LEU A 33 -2.72 0.07 -2.13
C LEU A 33 -3.01 0.64 -0.73
N GLN A 34 -4.14 0.27 -0.12
CA GLN A 34 -4.49 0.68 1.24
C GLN A 34 -3.51 0.13 2.28
N ALA A 35 -3.14 -1.15 2.17
CA ALA A 35 -2.14 -1.76 3.05
C ALA A 35 -0.78 -1.06 2.94
N LEU A 36 -0.30 -0.79 1.72
CA LEU A 36 0.96 -0.11 1.48
C LEU A 36 0.99 1.30 2.09
N PHE A 37 -0.10 2.06 1.91
CA PHE A 37 -0.22 3.40 2.45
C PHE A 37 -0.12 3.41 3.98
N LEU A 38 -0.83 2.51 4.67
CA LEU A 38 -0.76 2.43 6.12
C LEU A 38 0.59 2.00 6.65
N ILE A 39 1.28 1.10 5.95
CA ILE A 39 2.65 0.71 6.30
C ILE A 39 3.55 1.96 6.28
N ALA A 40 3.48 2.75 5.21
CA ALA A 40 4.28 3.97 5.09
C ALA A 40 3.98 4.99 6.19
N VAL A 41 2.71 5.18 6.53
CA VAL A 41 2.29 6.10 7.61
C VAL A 41 2.77 5.61 8.97
N THR A 42 2.62 4.32 9.26
CA THR A 42 3.01 3.73 10.55
C THR A 42 4.52 3.78 10.75
N LEU A 43 5.30 3.48 9.71
CA LEU A 43 6.75 3.59 9.75
C LEU A 43 7.21 5.04 9.97
N SER A 44 6.59 5.99 9.28
CA SER A 44 6.88 7.41 9.46
C SER A 44 6.56 7.88 10.88
N ALA A 45 5.47 7.39 11.47
CA ALA A 45 5.07 7.67 12.85
C ALA A 45 6.11 7.27 13.88
N LEU A 46 6.75 6.13 13.64
CA LEU A 46 7.70 5.53 14.56
C LEU A 46 9.11 6.09 14.35
N ALA A 47 9.49 6.37 13.10
CA ALA A 47 10.77 6.99 12.77
C ALA A 47 10.83 8.47 13.18
N PHE A 48 9.71 9.19 13.10
CA PHE A 48 9.60 10.60 13.44
C PHE A 48 8.42 10.82 14.39
N PRO A 49 8.59 10.54 15.70
CA PRO A 49 7.50 10.65 16.67
C PRO A 49 6.96 12.08 16.81
N ASP A 50 7.82 13.08 16.58
CA ASP A 50 7.47 14.51 16.60
C ASP A 50 6.90 15.01 15.27
N ALA A 51 6.82 14.15 14.24
CA ALA A 51 6.16 14.54 13.01
C ALA A 51 4.67 14.72 13.26
N SER A 52 4.08 15.65 12.53
CA SER A 52 2.65 15.94 12.58
C SER A 52 2.08 15.94 11.16
N ILE A 53 1.03 15.15 10.95
CA ILE A 53 0.35 15.08 9.64
C ILE A 53 -0.82 16.05 9.67
N SER A 54 -0.99 16.76 8.56
CA SER A 54 -2.16 17.57 8.29
C SER A 54 -3.06 16.79 7.33
N LEU A 55 -4.36 16.67 7.67
CA LEU A 55 -5.32 16.01 6.80
C LEU A 55 -5.60 16.92 5.58
N ILE A 56 -5.70 16.35 4.38
CA ILE A 56 -5.98 17.10 3.13
C ILE A 56 -7.23 17.99 3.26
N PHE A 57 -8.21 17.56 4.05
CA PHE A 57 -9.46 18.30 4.28
C PHE A 57 -9.42 19.23 5.49
N LEU A 58 -8.39 19.16 6.33
CA LEU A 58 -8.26 19.98 7.53
C LEU A 58 -6.80 20.39 7.77
N PRO A 59 -6.20 21.22 6.89
CA PRO A 59 -4.78 21.53 6.92
C PRO A 59 -4.36 22.40 8.12
N PHE A 60 -5.32 22.99 8.83
CA PHE A 60 -5.06 23.89 9.97
C PHE A 60 -4.89 23.14 11.30
N PHE A 61 -5.19 21.85 11.33
CA PHE A 61 -5.03 21.01 12.52
C PHE A 61 -3.95 19.96 12.23
N ALA A 62 -2.74 20.26 12.67
CA ALA A 62 -1.64 19.31 12.66
C ALA A 62 -1.86 18.29 13.79
N ILE A 63 -2.09 17.03 13.44
CA ILE A 63 -2.29 15.94 14.41
C ILE A 63 -0.97 15.16 14.52
N PRO A 64 -0.48 14.88 15.74
CA PRO A 64 0.68 14.01 15.93
C PRO A 64 0.45 12.66 15.26
N ILE A 65 1.43 12.14 14.52
CA ILE A 65 1.25 10.89 13.76
C ILE A 65 0.88 9.73 14.68
N GLN A 66 1.46 9.67 15.87
CA GLN A 66 1.15 8.65 16.88
C GLN A 66 -0.34 8.63 17.24
N SER A 67 -0.94 9.81 17.44
CA SER A 67 -2.37 9.92 17.72
C SER A 67 -3.22 9.55 16.51
N GLY A 68 -2.76 9.90 15.30
CA GLY A 68 -3.43 9.52 14.04
C GLY A 68 -3.45 8.00 13.82
N VAL A 69 -2.30 7.34 14.00
CA VAL A 69 -2.19 5.87 13.88
C VAL A 69 -3.02 5.17 14.97
N GLY A 70 -2.95 5.65 16.22
CA GLY A 70 -3.78 5.12 17.31
C GLY A 70 -5.28 5.25 17.03
N ALA A 71 -5.72 6.37 16.45
CA ALA A 71 -7.11 6.58 16.06
C ALA A 71 -7.56 5.62 14.94
N ILE A 72 -6.71 5.35 13.95
CA ILE A 72 -7.00 4.39 12.87
C ILE A 72 -7.16 2.98 13.44
N ILE A 73 -6.24 2.52 14.30
CA ILE A 73 -6.32 1.20 14.94
C ILE A 73 -7.57 1.08 15.82
N ALA A 74 -7.90 2.11 16.60
CA ALA A 74 -9.10 2.13 17.43
C ALA A 74 -10.38 2.09 16.59
N LEU A 75 -10.41 2.81 15.46
CA LEU A 75 -11.53 2.82 14.54
C LEU A 75 -11.70 1.47 13.83
N ASP A 76 -10.61 0.77 13.52
CA ASP A 76 -10.66 -0.60 13.04
C ASP A 76 -11.19 -1.59 14.07
N ALA A 77 -10.77 -1.48 15.33
CA ALA A 77 -11.30 -2.31 16.41
C ALA A 77 -12.82 -2.10 16.60
N ILE A 78 -13.27 -0.85 16.59
CA ILE A 78 -14.70 -0.50 16.66
C ILE A 78 -15.44 -1.00 15.41
N GLY A 79 -14.85 -0.86 14.23
CA GLY A 79 -15.42 -1.31 12.97
C GLY A 79 -15.59 -2.83 12.89
N ILE A 80 -14.62 -3.59 13.40
CA ILE A 80 -14.69 -5.05 13.55
C ILE A 80 -15.79 -5.43 14.55
N LEU A 81 -15.81 -4.81 15.73
CA LEU A 81 -16.82 -5.09 16.76
C LEU A 81 -18.26 -4.74 16.31
N ARG A 82 -18.40 -3.69 15.50
CA ARG A 82 -19.70 -3.19 15.01
C ARG A 82 -20.09 -3.74 13.64
N GLY A 83 -19.26 -4.61 13.05
CA GLY A 83 -19.53 -5.27 11.77
C GLY A 83 -19.58 -4.34 10.57
N TRP A 84 -18.87 -3.22 10.59
CA TRP A 84 -18.81 -2.29 9.47
C TRP A 84 -18.10 -2.94 8.28
N LYS A 85 -18.75 -2.93 7.11
CA LYS A 85 -18.19 -3.47 5.86
C LYS A 85 -17.62 -2.40 4.94
N MET A 86 -17.75 -1.12 5.33
CA MET A 86 -17.34 0.03 4.53
C MET A 86 -15.82 0.18 4.46
N PHE A 87 -15.08 -0.43 5.39
CA PHE A 87 -13.62 -0.41 5.45
C PHE A 87 -13.06 -1.84 5.46
N ASP A 88 -11.94 -2.05 4.78
CA ASP A 88 -11.18 -3.30 4.83
C ASP A 88 -10.36 -3.36 6.12
N HIS A 89 -11.06 -3.59 7.23
CA HIS A 89 -10.48 -3.56 8.58
C HIS A 89 -9.29 -4.53 8.75
N TYR A 90 -9.34 -5.70 8.12
CA TYR A 90 -8.24 -6.67 8.17
C TYR A 90 -6.99 -6.20 7.41
N ALA A 91 -7.15 -5.42 6.33
CA ALA A 91 -6.02 -4.84 5.62
C ALA A 91 -5.38 -3.71 6.44
N HIS A 92 -6.22 -2.95 7.16
CA HIS A 92 -5.72 -1.86 7.99
C HIS A 92 -5.02 -2.36 9.25
N LEU A 93 -5.62 -3.35 9.92
CA LEU A 93 -5.06 -3.98 11.10
C LEU A 93 -3.74 -4.73 10.79
N SER A 94 -3.68 -5.44 9.66
CA SER A 94 -2.44 -6.13 9.25
C SER A 94 -1.34 -5.15 8.86
N GLY A 95 -1.66 -4.05 8.16
CA GLY A 95 -0.70 -2.99 7.85
C GLY A 95 -0.15 -2.27 9.09
N ALA A 96 -1.01 -1.95 10.06
CA ALA A 96 -0.59 -1.34 11.33
C ALA A 96 0.30 -2.28 12.16
N THR A 97 -0.10 -3.54 12.27
CA THR A 97 0.68 -4.57 13.00
C THR A 97 2.05 -4.78 12.34
N PHE A 98 2.09 -4.88 11.01
CA PHE A 98 3.34 -5.00 10.28
C PHE A 98 4.25 -3.79 10.47
N GLY A 99 3.71 -2.56 10.43
CA GLY A 99 4.48 -1.34 10.66
C GLY A 99 5.14 -1.29 12.03
N VAL A 100 4.42 -1.70 13.10
CA VAL A 100 4.99 -1.78 14.46
C VAL A 100 6.08 -2.84 14.54
N LEU A 101 5.83 -4.04 14.01
CA LEU A 101 6.82 -5.13 14.02
C LEU A 101 8.08 -4.76 13.24
N TYR A 102 7.94 -4.12 12.08
CA TYR A 102 9.10 -3.69 11.29
C TYR A 102 9.89 -2.59 12.00
N TYR A 103 9.26 -1.67 12.72
CA TYR A 103 10.01 -0.68 13.49
C TYR A 103 10.82 -1.32 14.63
N LEU A 104 10.24 -2.28 15.35
CA LEU A 104 10.92 -2.93 16.47
C LEU A 104 12.05 -3.87 16.02
N TYR A 105 11.83 -4.65 14.96
CA TYR A 105 12.74 -5.73 14.56
C TYR A 105 13.48 -5.47 13.24
N GLY A 106 12.98 -4.58 12.39
CA GLY A 106 13.56 -4.29 11.07
C GLY A 106 15.00 -3.79 11.11
N PRO A 107 15.35 -2.80 11.97
CA PRO A 107 16.73 -2.32 12.07
C PRO A 107 17.71 -3.43 12.48
N GLN A 108 17.36 -4.22 13.50
CA GLN A 108 18.17 -5.34 13.98
C GLN A 108 18.35 -6.44 12.93
N TRP A 109 17.30 -6.72 12.15
CA TRP A 109 17.33 -7.68 11.06
C TRP A 109 18.29 -7.24 9.94
N TRP A 110 18.25 -5.97 9.54
CA TRP A 110 19.18 -5.40 8.57
C TRP A 110 20.62 -5.30 9.07
N ASP A 111 20.82 -5.00 10.35
CA ASP A 111 22.15 -5.02 10.95
C ASP A 111 22.75 -6.43 10.97
N SER A 112 21.94 -7.45 11.28
CA SER A 112 22.37 -8.85 11.24
C SER A 112 22.77 -9.29 9.83
N MET A 113 22.03 -8.88 8.80
CA MET A 113 22.40 -9.16 7.41
C MET A 113 23.69 -8.47 6.99
N ARG A 114 23.94 -7.26 7.49
CA ARG A 114 25.17 -6.51 7.19
C ARG A 114 26.40 -7.20 7.75
N ILE A 115 26.29 -7.76 8.97
CA ILE A 115 27.37 -8.52 9.62
C ILE A 115 27.72 -9.81 8.85
N ILE A 116 26.72 -10.46 8.24
CA ILE A 116 26.95 -11.70 7.46
C ILE A 116 27.65 -11.41 6.12
N HIS A 117 27.50 -10.19 5.58
CA HIS A 117 28.02 -9.84 4.26
C HIS A 117 29.34 -9.06 4.29
N ASP A 118 29.76 -8.53 5.43
CA ASP A 118 31.05 -7.84 5.53
C ASP A 118 32.18 -8.89 5.45
N PRO A 119 33.03 -8.87 4.40
CA PRO A 119 34.10 -9.84 4.28
C PRO A 119 35.02 -9.70 5.49
N THR A 120 35.30 -10.82 6.14
CA THR A 120 36.19 -10.84 7.31
C THR A 120 37.56 -10.29 6.91
N GLU A 121 38.29 -9.69 7.85
CA GLU A 121 39.60 -9.11 7.57
C GLU A 121 40.57 -10.16 6.97
N GLU A 122 40.41 -11.44 7.31
CA GLU A 122 41.13 -12.56 6.68
C GLU A 122 40.80 -12.75 5.20
N GLU A 123 39.54 -12.54 4.77
CA GLU A 123 39.15 -12.62 3.35
C GLU A 123 39.64 -11.41 2.55
N LYS A 124 39.72 -10.22 3.17
CA LYS A 124 40.30 -9.03 2.54
C LYS A 124 41.81 -9.20 2.29
N GLU A 125 42.56 -9.65 3.30
CA GLU A 125 44.01 -9.89 3.20
C GLU A 125 44.34 -10.93 2.11
N LYS A 126 43.51 -11.98 1.98
CA LYS A 126 43.69 -13.04 0.97
C LYS A 126 43.31 -12.63 -0.46
N SER A 127 42.57 -11.53 -0.62
CA SER A 127 42.21 -10.97 -1.93
C SER A 127 43.23 -9.95 -2.44
N GLU A 128 44.02 -9.37 -1.53
CA GLU A 128 45.07 -8.39 -1.82
C GLU A 128 46.47 -9.03 -1.96
N ALA A 129 46.63 -10.27 -1.51
CA ALA A 129 47.84 -11.10 -1.65
C ALA A 129 47.85 -11.95 -2.93
#